data_AF-A0A7Y4MU98-F1
#
_entry.id   AF-A0A7Y4MU98-F1
#
_cell.length_a   1.000
_cell.length_b   1.000
_cell.length_c   1.000
_cell.angle_alpha   90.00
_cell.angle_beta   90.00
_cell.angle_gamma   90.00
#
_symmetry.space_group_name_H-M   'P 1'
#
loop_
_entity.id
_entity.type
_entity.pdbx_description
1 polymer ?
#
loop_
_entity_poly.entity_id
_entity_poly.type
_entity_poly.pdbx_seq_one_letter_code
_entity_poly.pdbx_strand_id
1 'polypeptide(L)'
;PLSCGGLSLIVGSSVNGPTVLRVCDGIAGCDHLDARNLGEATGSCAGAPAAPVVSFTCPAGGYYSVMTAPASSTTVEWLANVEAYPDSASIYGLSEQQVYSVREGAFYGNIFLPNELGAEVDVVETWDGSKKGYRVVGADVIVPGSIYRKMFSCYDPAWSSGAAYAVNRVCALPSSGSNCAASVTGPCFTSLSPPVAGKCEILDGALTPGDGDYEACHDHDNVLWTQSVTTYLHTPCDVVAKELRTQLCGRASVPTKPLPSREELPFPFPRKK
;
A
#
# COMPACT_ATOMS: atom_id res chain seq x y z
N PRO A 1 9.55 -4.84 36.75
CA PRO A 1 9.62 -3.47 36.18
C PRO A 1 11.05 -2.94 36.19
N LEU A 2 11.77 -3.04 35.08
CA LEU A 2 13.01 -2.31 34.86
C LEU A 2 13.04 -1.91 33.38
N SER A 3 12.60 -0.68 33.10
CA SER A 3 12.93 0.03 31.87
C SER A 3 14.40 0.45 31.96
N CYS A 4 15.20 0.09 30.97
CA CYS A 4 16.61 0.48 30.93
C CYS A 4 16.71 2.01 30.84
N GLY A 5 17.36 2.64 31.82
CA GLY A 5 17.67 4.07 31.82
C GLY A 5 19.18 4.29 31.98
N GLY A 6 19.81 4.84 30.92
CA GLY A 6 21.19 5.39 30.86
C GLY A 6 22.33 4.40 31.18
N LEU A 7 23.62 4.63 30.90
CA LEU A 7 24.39 5.46 29.96
C LEU A 7 25.40 4.47 29.32
N SER A 8 24.99 3.75 28.28
CA SER A 8 25.79 2.87 27.41
C SER A 8 24.92 2.53 26.19
N LEU A 9 25.51 2.12 25.06
CA LEU A 9 24.89 1.84 23.74
C LEU A 9 23.80 0.73 23.76
N ILE A 10 22.79 0.89 24.61
CA ILE A 10 21.59 0.09 24.71
C ILE A 10 20.47 0.95 24.17
N VAL A 11 19.98 0.49 23.04
CA VAL A 11 19.29 1.27 22.00
C VAL A 11 17.81 0.74 21.99
N GLY A 12 17.54 -0.49 22.44
CA GLY A 12 16.18 -1.04 22.63
C GLY A 12 15.71 -1.17 24.09
N SER A 13 14.42 -1.46 24.29
CA SER A 13 13.83 -1.77 25.60
C SER A 13 12.73 -2.82 25.48
N SER A 14 12.52 -3.66 26.49
CA SER A 14 11.32 -4.52 26.59
C SER A 14 10.78 -4.58 28.01
N VAL A 15 9.47 -4.64 28.17
CA VAL A 15 8.79 -4.81 29.47
C VAL A 15 8.00 -6.12 29.51
N ASN A 16 7.83 -6.65 30.72
CA ASN A 16 6.94 -7.79 30.99
C ASN A 16 7.32 -9.14 30.35
N GLY A 17 8.62 -9.36 30.07
CA GLY A 17 9.14 -10.72 29.82
C GLY A 17 10.28 -10.76 28.80
N PRO A 18 10.78 -11.97 28.49
CA PRO A 18 11.72 -12.17 27.40
C PRO A 18 11.07 -11.82 26.06
N THR A 19 11.86 -11.20 25.19
CA THR A 19 11.51 -10.77 23.85
C THR A 19 12.23 -11.63 22.83
N VAL A 20 11.52 -11.97 21.76
CA VAL A 20 12.08 -12.50 20.52
C VAL A 20 12.27 -11.33 19.56
N LEU A 21 13.47 -11.23 19.00
CA LEU A 21 13.86 -10.26 17.99
C LEU A 21 14.23 -11.03 16.72
N ARG A 22 13.68 -10.65 15.58
CA ARG A 22 14.09 -11.18 14.27
C ARG A 22 14.29 -10.04 13.29
N VAL A 23 15.37 -10.11 12.53
CA VAL A 23 15.68 -9.17 11.45
C VAL A 23 15.47 -9.87 10.12
N CYS A 24 14.72 -9.23 9.23
CA CYS A 24 14.36 -9.76 7.92
C CYS A 24 14.85 -8.85 6.80
N ASP A 25 15.28 -9.44 5.69
CA ASP A 25 15.57 -8.74 4.43
C ASP A 25 14.26 -8.22 3.80
N GLY A 26 14.29 -6.96 3.37
CA GLY A 26 13.16 -6.23 2.83
C GLY A 26 12.26 -5.61 3.90
N ILE A 27 11.11 -5.09 3.46
CA ILE A 27 10.19 -4.33 4.33
C ILE A 27 9.18 -5.21 5.06
N ALA A 28 9.07 -6.48 4.68
CA ALA A 28 8.12 -7.43 5.23
C ALA A 28 8.78 -8.34 6.27
N GLY A 29 7.96 -8.86 7.18
CA GLY A 29 8.38 -9.91 8.09
C GLY A 29 8.73 -11.23 7.37
N CYS A 30 9.44 -12.09 8.10
CA CYS A 30 9.92 -13.38 7.62
C CYS A 30 9.86 -14.43 8.74
N ASP A 31 9.75 -15.69 8.34
CA ASP A 31 9.77 -16.82 9.26
C ASP A 31 11.20 -17.22 9.63
N HIS A 32 11.33 -18.02 10.70
CA HIS A 32 12.63 -18.50 11.20
C HIS A 32 13.50 -19.16 10.11
N LEU A 33 12.87 -19.97 9.26
CA LEU A 33 13.54 -20.74 8.21
C LEU A 33 13.51 -20.04 6.84
N ASP A 34 13.00 -18.81 6.78
CA ASP A 34 12.96 -18.03 5.55
C ASP A 34 14.39 -17.58 5.19
N ALA A 35 14.75 -17.64 3.91
CA ALA A 35 16.05 -17.17 3.44
C ALA A 35 16.28 -15.66 3.67
N ARG A 36 15.20 -14.91 3.88
CA ARG A 36 15.23 -13.49 4.26
C ARG A 36 15.57 -13.29 5.74
N ASN A 37 15.62 -14.32 6.57
CA ASN A 37 16.02 -14.19 7.97
C ASN A 37 17.51 -13.84 8.04
N LEU A 38 17.81 -12.59 8.39
CA LEU A 38 19.16 -12.07 8.55
C LEU A 38 19.75 -12.39 9.93
N GLY A 39 18.90 -12.77 10.88
CA GLY A 39 19.29 -13.18 12.22
C GLY A 39 18.14 -13.02 13.21
N GLU A 40 18.21 -13.77 14.29
CA GLU A 40 17.27 -13.69 15.38
C GLU A 40 17.93 -13.95 16.73
N ALA A 41 17.33 -13.42 17.78
CA ALA A 41 17.78 -13.61 19.14
C ALA A 41 16.57 -13.60 20.08
N THR A 42 16.66 -14.34 21.17
CA THR A 42 15.68 -14.31 22.26
C THR A 42 16.39 -13.97 23.56
N GLY A 43 15.77 -13.15 24.39
CA GLY A 43 16.34 -12.83 25.70
C GLY A 43 15.54 -11.78 26.45
N SER A 44 16.05 -11.38 27.61
CA SER A 44 15.57 -10.22 28.35
C SER A 44 16.65 -9.14 28.31
N CYS A 45 16.27 -7.86 28.18
CA CYS A 45 17.21 -6.71 28.21
C CYS A 45 17.96 -6.52 29.55
N ALA A 46 17.97 -7.55 30.41
CA ALA A 46 18.66 -7.61 31.69
C ALA A 46 19.93 -8.48 31.59
N GLY A 47 21.02 -8.01 32.19
CA GLY A 47 22.29 -8.73 32.28
C GLY A 47 23.37 -8.25 31.31
N ALA A 48 24.56 -8.85 31.41
CA ALA A 48 25.70 -8.58 30.53
C ALA A 48 26.19 -9.92 29.91
N PRO A 49 26.20 -10.06 28.57
CA PRO A 49 25.74 -9.09 27.58
C PRO A 49 24.21 -8.92 27.59
N ALA A 50 23.72 -7.72 27.29
CA ALA A 50 22.29 -7.48 27.14
C ALA A 50 21.76 -8.20 25.89
N ALA A 51 20.61 -8.85 26.00
CA ALA A 51 19.93 -9.56 24.92
C ALA A 51 18.45 -9.16 24.86
N PRO A 52 17.70 -9.40 23.77
CA PRO A 52 18.16 -9.89 22.49
C PRO A 52 18.87 -8.79 21.69
N VAL A 53 20.02 -9.14 21.10
CA VAL A 53 20.76 -8.30 20.14
C VAL A 53 21.14 -9.17 18.95
N VAL A 54 20.94 -8.64 17.74
CA VAL A 54 21.27 -9.32 16.48
C VAL A 54 22.23 -8.44 15.69
N SER A 55 23.39 -8.99 15.33
CA SER A 55 24.32 -8.39 14.37
C SER A 55 24.09 -9.03 13.01
N PHE A 56 23.93 -8.20 11.98
CA PHE A 56 23.70 -8.65 10.60
C PHE A 56 24.34 -7.69 9.61
N THR A 57 24.49 -8.13 8.36
CA THR A 57 24.96 -7.27 7.26
C THR A 57 23.77 -6.62 6.58
N CYS A 58 23.82 -5.31 6.34
CA CYS A 58 22.75 -4.62 5.61
C CYS A 58 22.51 -5.31 4.25
N PRO A 59 21.25 -5.65 3.92
CA PRO A 59 20.96 -6.36 2.69
C PRO A 59 21.22 -5.47 1.47
N ALA A 60 21.59 -6.09 0.35
CA ALA A 60 21.87 -5.38 -0.90
C ALA A 60 20.64 -4.61 -1.44
N GLY A 61 19.42 -5.05 -1.08
CA GLY A 61 18.17 -4.36 -1.39
C GLY A 61 17.97 -3.05 -0.64
N GLY A 62 18.80 -2.74 0.37
CA GLY A 62 18.79 -1.47 1.09
C GLY A 62 17.75 -1.34 2.20
N TYR A 63 16.81 -2.30 2.31
CA TYR A 63 15.75 -2.31 3.33
C TYR A 63 15.83 -3.57 4.18
N TYR A 64 15.54 -3.42 5.46
CA TYR A 64 15.32 -4.52 6.38
C TYR A 64 14.15 -4.18 7.30
N SER A 65 13.51 -5.20 7.85
CA SER A 65 12.46 -5.06 8.85
C SER A 65 12.88 -5.77 10.12
N VAL A 66 12.38 -5.27 11.25
CA VAL A 66 12.63 -5.89 12.55
C VAL A 66 11.31 -6.28 13.16
N MET A 67 11.18 -7.56 13.48
CA MET A 67 10.04 -8.13 14.16
C MET A 67 10.38 -8.33 15.62
N THR A 68 9.45 -7.93 16.48
CA THR A 68 9.53 -8.21 17.92
C THR A 68 8.25 -8.83 18.40
N ALA A 69 8.38 -9.83 19.26
CA ALA A 69 7.26 -10.50 19.91
C ALA A 69 7.68 -10.95 21.32
N PRO A 70 6.72 -11.17 22.25
CA PRO A 70 7.05 -11.87 23.48
C PRO A 70 7.49 -13.31 23.17
N ALA A 71 8.41 -13.85 23.96
CA ALA A 71 8.85 -15.25 23.81
C ALA A 71 7.74 -16.27 24.13
N SER A 72 6.69 -15.84 24.84
CA SER A 72 5.49 -16.64 25.06
C SER A 72 4.27 -15.91 24.50
N SER A 73 3.43 -16.63 23.75
CA SER A 73 2.15 -16.12 23.25
C SER A 73 1.14 -15.83 24.35
N THR A 74 1.38 -16.31 25.58
CA THR A 74 0.55 -16.05 26.75
C THR A 74 0.94 -14.79 27.53
N THR A 75 2.05 -14.14 27.15
CA THR A 75 2.48 -12.91 27.81
C THR A 75 1.53 -11.77 27.44
N VAL A 76 0.92 -11.17 28.46
CA VAL A 76 0.06 -10.00 28.34
C VAL A 76 0.83 -8.71 28.64
N GLU A 77 0.33 -7.58 28.14
CA GLU A 77 0.91 -6.24 28.39
C GLU A 77 2.41 -6.13 28.04
N TRP A 78 2.86 -6.91 27.06
CA TRP A 78 4.23 -6.84 26.56
C TRP A 78 4.39 -5.66 25.62
N LEU A 79 5.47 -4.91 25.80
CA LEU A 79 5.88 -3.83 24.91
C LEU A 79 7.38 -3.92 24.69
N ALA A 80 7.82 -3.68 23.46
CA ALA A 80 9.22 -3.51 23.13
C ALA A 80 9.43 -2.32 22.20
N ASN A 81 10.58 -1.69 22.36
CA ASN A 81 11.12 -0.70 21.45
C ASN A 81 12.40 -1.28 20.86
N VAL A 82 12.53 -1.15 19.55
CA VAL A 82 13.73 -1.52 18.79
C VAL A 82 14.44 -0.25 18.42
N GLU A 83 15.76 -0.29 18.47
CA GLU A 83 16.59 0.71 17.82
C GLU A 83 17.75 -0.06 17.16
N ALA A 84 18.33 0.54 16.12
CA ALA A 84 19.43 -0.05 15.37
C ALA A 84 20.63 0.88 15.43
N TYR A 85 21.82 0.30 15.61
CA TYR A 85 23.08 1.03 15.61
C TYR A 85 23.92 0.56 14.41
N PRO A 86 23.79 1.23 13.25
CA PRO A 86 24.49 0.81 12.04
C PRO A 86 25.93 1.33 12.04
N ASP A 87 26.88 0.50 11.60
CA ASP A 87 28.27 0.91 11.37
C ASP A 87 28.45 1.78 10.09
N SER A 88 27.36 1.99 9.35
CA SER A 88 27.30 2.81 8.14
C SER A 88 26.09 3.74 8.19
N ALA A 89 26.04 4.75 7.31
CA ALA A 89 24.93 5.69 7.27
C ALA A 89 23.62 5.00 6.86
N SER A 90 22.80 4.61 7.84
CA SER A 90 21.44 4.13 7.65
C SER A 90 20.50 4.75 8.67
N ILE A 91 19.20 4.71 8.35
CA ILE A 91 18.13 5.24 9.19
C ILE A 91 17.17 4.10 9.46
N TYR A 92 16.90 3.86 10.75
CA TYR A 92 15.89 2.91 11.19
C TYR A 92 14.64 3.67 11.68
N GLY A 93 13.47 3.04 11.54
CA GLY A 93 12.20 3.68 11.88
C GLY A 93 11.73 4.67 10.80
N LEU A 94 11.91 4.31 9.53
CA LEU A 94 11.38 5.06 8.40
C LEU A 94 9.85 5.19 8.51
N SER A 95 9.31 6.35 8.15
CA SER A 95 7.86 6.53 8.04
C SER A 95 7.28 5.68 6.90
N GLU A 96 5.99 5.40 6.95
CA GLU A 96 5.29 4.69 5.86
C GLU A 96 5.53 5.37 4.50
N GLN A 97 5.51 6.70 4.46
CA GLN A 97 5.79 7.47 3.25
C GLN A 97 7.22 7.25 2.71
N GLN A 98 8.22 7.10 3.59
CA GLN A 98 9.60 6.84 3.19
C GLN A 98 9.79 5.40 2.69
N VAL A 99 8.99 4.45 3.20
CA VAL A 99 8.99 3.05 2.75
C VAL A 99 8.21 2.88 1.44
N TYR A 100 7.03 3.48 1.35
CA TYR A 100 6.10 3.42 0.22
C TYR A 100 6.11 4.75 -0.53
N SER A 101 7.20 4.98 -1.28
CA SER A 101 7.41 6.25 -1.99
C SER A 101 6.87 6.26 -3.42
N VAL A 102 6.50 5.10 -3.97
CA VAL A 102 6.10 4.98 -5.37
C VAL A 102 4.60 5.19 -5.47
N ARG A 103 4.17 6.38 -5.90
CA ARG A 103 2.75 6.62 -6.13
C ARG A 103 2.22 5.76 -7.27
N GLU A 104 1.18 5.00 -7.00
CA GLU A 104 0.50 4.14 -7.97
C GLU A 104 -0.52 4.93 -8.78
N GLY A 105 -1.38 5.67 -8.09
CA GLY A 105 -2.56 6.31 -8.64
C GLY A 105 -3.60 6.53 -7.57
N ALA A 106 -4.84 6.77 -7.99
CA ALA A 106 -5.97 6.95 -7.09
C ALA A 106 -7.15 6.08 -7.50
N PHE A 107 -7.90 5.64 -6.50
CA PHE A 107 -9.15 4.90 -6.64
C PHE A 107 -10.27 5.70 -5.98
N TYR A 108 -11.38 5.86 -6.68
CA TYR A 108 -12.49 6.70 -6.24
C TYR A 108 -13.81 6.23 -6.85
N GLY A 109 -14.92 6.61 -6.24
CA GLY A 109 -16.24 6.12 -6.66
C GLY A 109 -17.00 5.43 -5.54
N ASN A 110 -17.91 4.53 -5.91
CA ASN A 110 -18.75 3.80 -4.98
C ASN A 110 -19.07 2.38 -5.50
N ILE A 111 -18.61 1.37 -4.76
CA ILE A 111 -18.87 -0.05 -5.04
C ILE A 111 -20.19 -0.57 -4.44
N PHE A 112 -20.85 0.22 -3.59
CA PHE A 112 -22.03 -0.17 -2.82
C PHE A 112 -23.35 0.32 -3.45
N LEU A 113 -23.32 0.68 -4.74
CA LEU A 113 -24.51 1.07 -5.49
C LEU A 113 -25.05 -0.17 -6.23
N PRO A 114 -26.05 -0.88 -5.69
CA PRO A 114 -26.50 -2.16 -6.26
C PRO A 114 -27.02 -2.02 -7.69
N ASN A 115 -27.66 -0.89 -8.01
CA ASN A 115 -28.18 -0.61 -9.35
C ASN A 115 -27.09 -0.25 -10.38
N GLU A 116 -25.85 -0.06 -9.93
CA GLU A 116 -24.69 0.28 -10.77
C GLU A 116 -23.75 -0.92 -10.94
N LEU A 117 -24.22 -2.12 -10.62
CA LEU A 117 -23.48 -3.35 -10.83
C LEU A 117 -23.66 -3.85 -12.27
N GLY A 118 -22.55 -4.20 -12.92
CA GLY A 118 -22.51 -4.66 -14.30
C GLY A 118 -22.94 -6.12 -14.50
N ALA A 119 -22.96 -6.91 -13.42
CA ALA A 119 -23.43 -8.28 -13.41
C ALA A 119 -23.99 -8.64 -12.03
N GLU A 120 -25.12 -9.34 -11.99
CA GLU A 120 -25.69 -9.90 -10.77
C GLU A 120 -25.12 -11.32 -10.54
N VAL A 121 -24.78 -11.61 -9.28
CA VAL A 121 -24.25 -12.91 -8.87
C VAL A 121 -25.14 -13.45 -7.77
N ASP A 122 -25.79 -14.57 -8.06
CA ASP A 122 -26.74 -15.21 -7.15
C ASP A 122 -26.25 -16.58 -6.72
N VAL A 123 -26.49 -16.93 -5.46
CA VAL A 123 -26.34 -18.31 -4.98
C VAL A 123 -27.70 -18.97 -5.01
N VAL A 124 -27.94 -19.80 -6.02
CA VAL A 124 -29.20 -20.53 -6.16
C VAL A 124 -29.09 -21.91 -5.52
N GLU A 125 -30.13 -22.30 -4.79
CA GLU A 125 -30.24 -23.65 -4.25
C GLU A 125 -30.63 -24.62 -5.38
N THR A 126 -29.89 -25.72 -5.51
CA THR A 126 -30.18 -26.78 -6.48
C THR A 126 -30.48 -28.08 -5.75
N TRP A 127 -31.45 -28.83 -6.24
CA TRP A 127 -31.82 -30.13 -5.69
C TRP A 127 -31.50 -31.23 -6.69
N ASP A 128 -30.67 -32.19 -6.29
CA ASP A 128 -30.43 -33.44 -7.03
C ASP A 128 -31.00 -34.61 -6.22
N GLY A 129 -32.24 -34.96 -6.52
CA GLY A 129 -33.02 -35.90 -5.72
C GLY A 129 -33.19 -35.41 -4.27
N SER A 130 -32.55 -36.09 -3.33
CA SER A 130 -32.58 -35.78 -1.89
C SER A 130 -31.39 -34.94 -1.40
N LYS A 131 -30.44 -34.58 -2.27
CA LYS A 131 -29.27 -33.77 -1.90
C LYS A 131 -29.50 -32.30 -2.25
N LYS A 132 -29.36 -31.46 -1.22
CA LYS A 132 -29.31 -30.00 -1.36
C LYS A 132 -27.90 -29.59 -1.78
N GLY A 133 -27.82 -28.82 -2.87
CA GLY A 133 -26.59 -28.18 -3.36
C GLY A 133 -26.79 -26.69 -3.54
N TYR A 134 -25.69 -25.97 -3.74
CA TYR A 134 -25.68 -24.55 -4.06
C TYR A 134 -24.90 -24.35 -5.35
N ARG A 135 -25.43 -23.52 -6.24
CA ARG A 135 -24.76 -23.12 -7.47
C ARG A 135 -24.70 -21.61 -7.53
N VAL A 136 -23.52 -21.07 -7.84
CA VAL A 136 -23.38 -19.65 -8.13
C VAL A 136 -23.77 -19.42 -9.59
N VAL A 137 -24.75 -18.55 -9.83
CA VAL A 137 -25.18 -18.11 -11.16
C VAL A 137 -24.63 -16.71 -11.38
N GLY A 138 -24.19 -16.42 -12.61
CA GLY A 138 -23.59 -15.12 -12.94
C GLY A 138 -22.08 -15.02 -12.71
N ALA A 139 -21.44 -16.03 -12.10
CA ALA A 139 -20.01 -16.03 -11.81
C ALA A 139 -19.11 -16.02 -13.07
N ASP A 140 -19.58 -16.61 -14.18
CA ASP A 140 -18.81 -16.73 -15.42
C ASP A 140 -19.08 -15.60 -16.43
N VAL A 141 -19.84 -14.58 -16.03
CA VAL A 141 -20.20 -13.46 -16.92
C VAL A 141 -18.97 -12.62 -17.23
N ILE A 142 -18.78 -12.32 -18.51
CA ILE A 142 -17.77 -11.37 -18.98
C ILE A 142 -18.47 -10.03 -19.22
N VAL A 143 -18.16 -9.06 -18.37
CA VAL A 143 -18.58 -7.67 -18.47
C VAL A 143 -17.44 -6.88 -19.13
N PRO A 144 -17.65 -6.29 -20.32
CA PRO A 144 -16.70 -5.34 -20.88
C PRO A 144 -16.56 -4.12 -19.94
N GLY A 145 -15.33 -3.78 -19.56
CA GLY A 145 -15.06 -2.69 -18.62
C GLY A 145 -15.32 -3.07 -17.16
N SER A 146 -15.82 -2.11 -16.39
CA SER A 146 -15.98 -2.27 -14.94
C SER A 146 -17.29 -2.92 -14.52
N ILE A 147 -17.18 -3.86 -13.57
CA ILE A 147 -18.32 -4.46 -12.87
C ILE A 147 -18.96 -3.43 -11.93
N TYR A 148 -18.17 -2.56 -11.29
CA TYR A 148 -18.69 -1.47 -10.49
C TYR A 148 -18.72 -0.19 -11.34
N ARG A 149 -19.84 0.11 -11.98
CA ARG A 149 -19.93 1.18 -13.00
C ARG A 149 -19.64 2.58 -12.47
N LYS A 150 -19.79 2.79 -11.17
CA LYS A 150 -19.45 4.03 -10.46
C LYS A 150 -18.14 3.92 -9.67
N MET A 151 -17.26 3.00 -10.03
CA MET A 151 -15.90 2.90 -9.50
C MET A 151 -14.89 3.24 -10.59
N PHE A 152 -13.91 4.07 -10.23
CA PHE A 152 -12.95 4.65 -11.13
C PHE A 152 -11.54 4.56 -10.55
N SER A 153 -10.57 4.53 -11.45
CA SER A 153 -9.17 4.68 -11.08
C SER A 153 -8.48 5.61 -12.05
N CYS A 154 -7.47 6.31 -11.56
CA CYS A 154 -6.50 7.01 -12.39
C CYS A 154 -5.11 6.50 -12.02
N TYR A 155 -4.13 6.69 -12.91
CA TYR A 155 -2.76 6.26 -12.67
C TYR A 155 -1.81 7.43 -12.51
N ASP A 156 -0.74 7.24 -11.73
CA ASP A 156 0.32 8.22 -11.62
C ASP A 156 0.97 8.48 -13.00
N PRO A 157 1.12 9.74 -13.45
CA PRO A 157 1.62 10.02 -14.79
C PRO A 157 3.07 9.58 -15.00
N ALA A 158 3.84 9.28 -13.94
CA ALA A 158 5.21 8.80 -14.08
C ALA A 158 5.31 7.31 -14.48
N TRP A 159 4.21 6.59 -14.62
CA TRP A 159 4.23 5.26 -15.24
C TRP A 159 4.51 5.36 -16.74
N SER A 160 5.49 4.59 -17.22
CA SER A 160 5.82 4.54 -18.66
C SER A 160 4.68 3.99 -19.53
N SER A 161 3.87 3.08 -18.98
CA SER A 161 2.67 2.53 -19.61
C SER A 161 1.50 2.54 -18.62
N GLY A 162 1.19 3.72 -18.09
CA GLY A 162 0.23 3.87 -16.97
C GLY A 162 -1.16 3.28 -17.23
N ALA A 163 -1.69 3.43 -18.44
CA ALA A 163 -2.98 2.83 -18.80
C ALA A 163 -2.93 1.29 -18.76
N ALA A 164 -1.89 0.68 -19.34
CA ALA A 164 -1.74 -0.77 -19.35
C ALA A 164 -1.49 -1.33 -17.94
N TYR A 165 -0.66 -0.63 -17.15
CA TYR A 165 -0.44 -0.92 -15.73
C TYR A 165 -1.77 -0.90 -14.95
N ALA A 166 -2.52 0.20 -15.05
CA ALA A 166 -3.77 0.36 -14.32
C ALA A 166 -4.83 -0.67 -14.73
N VAL A 167 -4.97 -0.97 -16.03
CA VAL A 167 -5.86 -2.02 -16.52
C VAL A 167 -5.45 -3.39 -15.97
N ASN A 168 -4.15 -3.70 -15.96
CA ASN A 168 -3.65 -4.94 -15.36
C ASN A 168 -3.95 -5.03 -13.86
N ARG A 169 -3.92 -3.89 -13.17
CA ARG A 169 -4.20 -3.81 -11.73
C ARG A 169 -5.67 -4.06 -11.38
N VAL A 170 -6.59 -3.54 -12.18
CA VAL A 170 -8.03 -3.53 -11.83
C VAL A 170 -8.86 -4.57 -12.56
N CYS A 171 -8.37 -5.15 -13.66
CA CYS A 171 -9.14 -6.09 -14.48
C CYS A 171 -8.74 -7.53 -14.25
N ALA A 172 -9.75 -8.40 -14.09
CA ALA A 172 -9.53 -9.84 -14.08
C ALA A 172 -9.10 -10.36 -15.47
N LEU A 173 -9.57 -9.72 -16.54
CA LEU A 173 -9.21 -10.02 -17.93
C LEU A 173 -8.58 -8.78 -18.58
N PRO A 174 -7.30 -8.47 -18.28
CA PRO A 174 -6.68 -7.21 -18.68
C PRO A 174 -6.43 -7.10 -20.18
N SER A 175 -6.25 -8.20 -20.90
CA SER A 175 -6.07 -8.20 -22.36
C SER A 175 -7.33 -7.74 -23.12
N SER A 176 -8.52 -7.99 -22.55
CA SER A 176 -9.80 -7.55 -23.09
C SER A 176 -10.41 -6.37 -22.32
N GLY A 177 -9.72 -5.86 -21.29
CA GLY A 177 -10.23 -4.80 -20.41
C GLY A 177 -11.60 -5.15 -19.82
N SER A 178 -11.80 -6.42 -19.43
CA SER A 178 -13.09 -6.93 -18.96
C SER A 178 -13.02 -7.37 -17.49
N ASN A 179 -14.18 -7.41 -16.85
CA ASN A 179 -14.34 -7.77 -15.43
C ASN A 179 -13.42 -6.91 -14.53
N CYS A 180 -13.48 -5.60 -14.72
CA CYS A 180 -12.67 -4.64 -13.98
C CYS A 180 -13.35 -4.18 -12.69
N ALA A 181 -12.59 -4.07 -11.61
CA ALA A 181 -13.08 -3.50 -10.35
C ALA A 181 -13.34 -1.98 -10.48
N ALA A 182 -12.69 -1.31 -11.42
CA ALA A 182 -12.83 0.12 -11.66
C ALA A 182 -12.61 0.45 -13.15
N SER A 183 -13.17 1.56 -13.61
CA SER A 183 -12.89 2.13 -14.93
C SER A 183 -11.63 3.00 -14.89
N VAL A 184 -10.64 2.71 -15.74
CA VAL A 184 -9.40 3.50 -15.82
C VAL A 184 -9.66 4.79 -16.59
N THR A 185 -9.61 5.91 -15.88
CA THR A 185 -10.01 7.24 -16.38
C THR A 185 -8.90 8.00 -17.10
N GLY A 186 -7.64 7.65 -16.85
CA GLY A 186 -6.47 8.34 -17.38
C GLY A 186 -5.43 8.65 -16.29
N PRO A 187 -4.50 9.58 -16.55
CA PRO A 187 -3.53 9.99 -15.54
C PRO A 187 -4.23 10.79 -14.43
N CYS A 188 -3.83 10.58 -13.19
CA CYS A 188 -4.38 11.33 -12.05
C CYS A 188 -4.05 12.80 -12.12
N PHE A 189 -2.87 13.14 -12.62
CA PHE A 189 -2.43 14.51 -12.78
C PHE A 189 -1.98 14.79 -14.21
N THR A 190 -1.85 16.07 -14.55
CA THR A 190 -1.49 16.47 -15.92
C THR A 190 -0.14 15.87 -16.32
N SER A 191 -0.15 15.03 -17.36
CA SER A 191 1.07 14.59 -18.02
C SER A 191 1.46 15.61 -19.07
N LEU A 192 2.75 15.94 -19.17
CA LEU A 192 3.27 16.86 -20.19
C LEU A 192 3.82 16.13 -21.42
N SER A 193 3.93 14.80 -21.37
CA SER A 193 4.51 13.99 -22.44
C SER A 193 3.92 12.58 -22.47
N PRO A 194 2.88 12.32 -23.30
CA PRO A 194 2.13 13.30 -24.09
C PRO A 194 1.26 14.23 -23.21
N PRO A 195 0.92 15.45 -23.67
CA PRO A 195 0.01 16.34 -22.96
C PRO A 195 -1.37 15.72 -22.78
N VAL A 196 -1.72 15.35 -21.54
CA VAL A 196 -3.02 14.80 -21.16
C VAL A 196 -3.46 15.43 -19.85
N ALA A 197 -4.69 15.95 -19.82
CA ALA A 197 -5.27 16.52 -18.61
C ALA A 197 -5.37 15.47 -17.51
N GLY A 198 -4.99 15.85 -16.29
CA GLY A 198 -5.19 15.03 -15.11
C GLY A 198 -6.66 14.86 -14.76
N LYS A 199 -6.97 13.80 -14.03
CA LYS A 199 -8.32 13.54 -13.51
C LYS A 199 -8.56 14.14 -12.14
N CYS A 200 -7.54 14.41 -11.36
CA CYS A 200 -7.64 14.97 -10.01
C CYS A 200 -7.17 16.42 -9.99
N GLU A 201 -7.91 17.28 -9.29
CA GLU A 201 -7.64 18.71 -9.20
C GLU A 201 -6.53 19.02 -8.19
N ILE A 202 -6.40 18.19 -7.15
CA ILE A 202 -5.49 18.41 -6.03
C ILE A 202 -4.39 17.36 -6.04
N LEU A 203 -3.16 17.86 -5.88
CA LEU A 203 -1.93 17.08 -5.74
C LEU A 203 -1.31 17.52 -4.41
N ASP A 204 -1.45 16.70 -3.38
CA ASP A 204 -1.15 16.99 -1.97
C ASP A 204 -2.25 17.81 -1.27
N GLY A 205 -3.18 17.09 -0.66
CA GLY A 205 -4.27 17.60 0.14
C GLY A 205 -3.83 18.31 1.41
N ALA A 206 -4.70 19.15 1.96
CA ALA A 206 -4.36 19.94 3.15
C ALA A 206 -4.41 19.14 4.47
N LEU A 207 -5.00 17.94 4.46
CA LEU A 207 -5.16 17.13 5.67
C LEU A 207 -3.83 16.52 6.13
N THR A 208 -3.02 16.04 5.19
CA THR A 208 -1.69 15.45 5.45
C THR A 208 -0.64 16.06 4.50
N PRO A 209 -0.24 17.32 4.72
CA PRO A 209 0.64 18.01 3.79
C PRO A 209 1.97 17.29 3.60
N GLY A 210 2.37 17.15 2.33
CA GLY A 210 3.59 16.51 1.89
C GLY A 210 3.44 15.03 1.57
N ASP A 211 2.30 14.39 1.82
CA ASP A 211 2.08 12.98 1.45
C ASP A 211 1.86 12.81 -0.07
N GLY A 212 1.38 13.86 -0.74
CA GLY A 212 1.19 13.92 -2.17
C GLY A 212 -0.04 13.17 -2.66
N ASP A 213 -1.03 12.94 -1.81
CA ASP A 213 -2.28 12.32 -2.24
C ASP A 213 -3.00 13.09 -3.36
N TYR A 214 -3.81 12.35 -4.11
CA TYR A 214 -4.73 12.86 -5.10
C TYR A 214 -6.09 13.06 -4.46
N GLU A 215 -6.67 14.25 -4.60
CA GLU A 215 -8.04 14.57 -4.18
C GLU A 215 -8.85 15.19 -5.34
N ALA A 216 -10.18 15.27 -5.16
CA ALA A 216 -11.09 15.93 -6.10
C ALA A 216 -10.94 15.39 -7.54
N CYS A 217 -11.23 14.11 -7.73
CA CYS A 217 -11.05 13.42 -9.02
C CYS A 217 -12.34 13.39 -9.85
N HIS A 218 -12.21 13.49 -11.17
CA HIS A 218 -13.32 13.47 -12.12
C HIS A 218 -13.39 12.16 -12.88
N ASP A 219 -14.61 11.64 -13.05
CA ASP A 219 -14.84 10.47 -13.91
C ASP A 219 -14.87 10.82 -15.42
N HIS A 220 -15.33 9.89 -16.26
CA HIS A 220 -15.46 10.10 -17.70
C HIS A 220 -16.56 11.10 -18.08
N ASP A 221 -17.58 11.25 -17.24
CA ASP A 221 -18.70 12.19 -17.41
C ASP A 221 -18.40 13.54 -16.73
N ASN A 222 -17.16 13.73 -16.27
CA ASN A 222 -16.68 14.90 -15.55
C ASN A 222 -17.38 15.14 -14.20
N VAL A 223 -17.98 14.10 -13.61
CA VAL A 223 -18.55 14.18 -12.26
C VAL A 223 -17.42 14.18 -11.24
N LEU A 224 -17.47 15.15 -10.32
CA LEU A 224 -16.49 15.32 -9.25
C LEU A 224 -16.71 14.30 -8.12
N TRP A 225 -15.64 13.61 -7.76
CA TRP A 225 -15.52 12.71 -6.62
C TRP A 225 -14.54 13.31 -5.62
N THR A 226 -15.08 13.85 -4.52
CA THR A 226 -14.29 14.53 -3.49
C THR A 226 -13.48 13.58 -2.60
N GLN A 227 -13.79 12.28 -2.65
CA GLN A 227 -13.16 11.25 -1.83
C GLN A 227 -12.42 10.28 -2.75
N SER A 228 -11.11 10.23 -2.60
CA SER A 228 -10.22 9.35 -3.34
C SER A 228 -9.21 8.72 -2.40
N VAL A 229 -8.82 7.50 -2.71
CA VAL A 229 -7.76 6.79 -2.01
C VAL A 229 -6.56 6.76 -2.92
N THR A 230 -5.49 7.44 -2.50
CA THR A 230 -4.20 7.34 -3.19
C THR A 230 -3.46 6.12 -2.70
N THR A 231 -2.93 5.32 -3.62
CA THR A 231 -2.17 4.13 -3.28
C THR A 231 -0.69 4.34 -3.58
N TYR A 232 0.14 3.84 -2.66
CA TYR A 232 1.59 3.88 -2.74
C TYR A 232 2.15 2.46 -2.70
N LEU A 233 3.22 2.24 -3.46
CA LEU A 233 3.96 1.00 -3.53
C LEU A 233 5.36 1.20 -2.96
N HIS A 234 5.96 0.11 -2.48
CA HIS A 234 7.34 0.15 -2.03
C HIS A 234 8.28 0.15 -3.23
N THR A 235 8.03 -0.75 -4.19
CA THR A 235 8.68 -0.74 -5.49
C THR A 235 7.66 -0.74 -6.64
N PRO A 236 8.04 -0.24 -7.84
CA PRO A 236 7.12 -0.15 -8.96
C PRO A 236 6.47 -1.48 -9.40
N CYS A 237 7.11 -2.61 -9.10
CA CYS A 237 6.71 -3.92 -9.60
C CYS A 237 6.05 -4.83 -8.56
N ASP A 238 5.77 -4.33 -7.35
CA ASP A 238 5.30 -5.14 -6.21
C ASP A 238 4.02 -5.92 -6.51
N VAL A 239 3.09 -5.30 -7.26
CA VAL A 239 1.77 -5.86 -7.58
C VAL A 239 1.68 -6.42 -8.99
N VAL A 240 2.81 -6.50 -9.71
CA VAL A 240 2.88 -6.99 -11.10
C VAL A 240 3.43 -8.41 -11.13
N ALA A 241 2.69 -9.30 -11.80
CA ALA A 241 3.10 -10.67 -12.07
C ALA A 241 4.49 -10.70 -12.73
N LYS A 242 5.32 -11.68 -12.35
CA LYS A 242 6.75 -11.72 -12.72
C LYS A 242 6.97 -11.61 -14.22
N GLU A 243 6.09 -12.23 -15.00
CA GLU A 243 6.12 -12.31 -16.46
C GLU A 243 5.89 -10.95 -17.13
N LEU A 244 5.23 -10.02 -16.44
CA LEU A 244 4.83 -8.71 -16.97
C LEU A 244 5.69 -7.55 -16.45
N ARG A 245 6.63 -7.80 -15.54
CA ARG A 245 7.44 -6.75 -14.89
C ARG A 245 8.24 -5.92 -15.87
N THR A 246 8.83 -6.53 -16.89
CA THR A 246 9.64 -5.80 -17.88
C THR A 246 8.81 -4.84 -18.75
N GLN A 247 7.49 -4.98 -18.76
CA GLN A 247 6.59 -4.23 -19.63
C GLN A 247 5.74 -3.20 -18.89
N LEU A 248 5.28 -3.51 -17.67
CA LEU A 248 4.23 -2.74 -17.01
C LEU A 248 4.71 -1.81 -15.90
N CYS A 249 5.74 -2.19 -15.14
CA CYS A 249 6.17 -1.41 -13.96
C CYS A 249 7.29 -0.41 -14.25
N GLY A 250 7.62 -0.17 -15.52
CA GLY A 250 8.57 0.87 -15.88
C GLY A 250 8.06 2.25 -15.46
N ARG A 251 8.93 3.07 -14.88
CA ARG A 251 8.63 4.47 -14.55
C ARG A 251 9.54 5.39 -15.36
N ALA A 252 9.00 6.52 -15.80
CA ALA A 252 9.73 7.59 -16.44
C ALA A 252 9.92 8.76 -15.47
N SER A 253 11.01 9.51 -15.62
CA SER A 253 11.12 10.83 -15.01
C SER A 253 10.15 11.76 -15.74
N VAL A 254 8.92 11.89 -15.24
CA VAL A 254 7.93 12.76 -15.87
C VAL A 254 8.03 14.14 -15.24
N PRO A 255 8.29 15.20 -16.03
CA PRO A 255 8.13 16.56 -15.56
C PRO A 255 6.65 16.77 -15.26
N THR A 256 6.27 16.74 -13.98
CA THR A 256 4.96 17.17 -13.54
C THR A 256 4.98 18.70 -13.47
N LYS A 257 3.95 19.36 -13.99
CA LYS A 257 3.79 20.79 -13.76
C LYS A 257 3.53 20.98 -12.25
N PRO A 258 4.35 21.74 -11.51
CA PRO A 258 3.99 22.09 -10.13
C PRO A 258 2.67 22.85 -10.15
N LEU A 259 1.77 22.55 -9.20
CA LEU A 259 0.60 23.40 -9.00
C LEU A 259 1.04 24.84 -8.68
N PRO A 260 0.27 25.86 -9.09
CA PRO A 260 0.52 27.23 -8.69
C PRO A 260 0.56 27.34 -7.15
N SER A 261 1.51 28.10 -6.63
CA SER A 261 1.71 28.28 -5.20
C SER A 261 0.52 29.00 -4.55
N ARG A 262 -0.15 28.30 -3.62
CA ARG A 262 -0.81 28.74 -2.37
C ARG A 262 -1.53 30.10 -2.27
N GLU A 263 -1.92 30.75 -3.34
CA GLU A 263 -2.86 31.86 -3.32
C GLU A 263 -4.13 31.44 -4.04
N GLU A 264 -5.27 31.59 -3.35
CA GLU A 264 -6.64 31.37 -3.84
C GLU A 264 -7.16 29.93 -3.92
N LEU A 265 -7.27 29.26 -2.76
CA LEU A 265 -8.47 28.44 -2.52
C LEU A 265 -9.25 29.06 -1.36
N PRO A 266 -10.45 29.64 -1.59
CA PRO A 266 -11.25 30.20 -0.52
C PRO A 266 -11.79 29.04 0.33
N PHE A 267 -11.24 28.90 1.54
CA PHE A 267 -11.78 28.02 2.58
C PHE A 267 -13.29 28.28 2.79
N PRO A 268 -14.18 27.28 2.64
CA PRO A 268 -15.56 27.45 3.06
C PRO A 268 -15.94 26.34 4.04
N PHE A 269 -15.30 26.23 5.19
CA PHE A 269 -15.88 25.45 6.30
C PHE A 269 -15.73 26.16 7.64
N PRO A 270 -16.82 26.70 8.22
CA PRO A 270 -16.81 27.21 9.58
C PRO A 270 -16.69 26.03 10.55
N ARG A 271 -15.63 26.02 11.36
CA ARG A 271 -15.51 25.12 12.52
C ARG A 271 -16.64 25.44 13.49
N LYS A 272 -17.56 24.50 13.72
CA LYS A 272 -18.47 24.58 14.87
C LYS A 272 -17.67 24.31 16.14
N LYS A 273 -17.85 25.21 17.12
CA LYS A 273 -17.35 25.10 18.50
C LYS A 273 -18.08 23.99 19.24
#